data_AF-A0AAE0PGZ1-F1
#
_entry.id   AF-A0AAE0PGZ1-F1
#
_cell.length_a   1.000
_cell.length_b   1.000
_cell.length_c   1.000
_cell.angle_alpha   90.00
_cell.angle_beta   90.00
_cell.angle_gamma   90.00
#
_symmetry.space_group_name_H-M   'P 1'
#
loop_
_entity.id
_entity.type
_entity.pdbx_description
1 polymer ?
#
loop_
_entity_poly.entity_id
_entity_poly.type
_entity_poly.pdbx_seq_one_letter_code
_entity_poly.pdbx_strand_id
1 'polypeptide(L)'
;MNSPEPLRDFVPFLKNLHATQQFDILDDYWTIILYIQDNLVDLDGDVVELDDLRQWNDDFDGFARRAYDWLLLHHECGSSEAAIRHIANTRPYMERATRDLATHELSQARKPVRRAGEVIHREYRGLIRSVADFWVQDTLAQSRRTYATSAEETGDLRRSPHDQRNMVRRMIEAIKDMSEKQDGKEFQVNQIKTTSHHVFENVAWQLWVEAVKAQDGHPDVHPWATSFYRSRYASLEERWEALINLMKKSKAAAANVLLAPIVKRFANDPQGELSTKRSNANTNGNRATAMAQQKAAAQNANHNQPIAAPLAPNQQSPAP
;
A
#
# COMPACT_ATOMS: atom_id res chain seq x y z
N MET A 1 -22.44 -9.66 35.18
CA MET A 1 -21.88 -10.23 33.93
C MET A 1 -22.95 -11.12 33.31
N ASN A 2 -23.82 -10.53 32.49
CA ASN A 2 -24.79 -11.28 31.68
C ASN A 2 -24.09 -11.83 30.42
N SER A 3 -24.57 -12.97 29.92
CA SER A 3 -23.94 -13.90 28.97
C SER A 3 -23.24 -13.26 27.74
N PRO A 4 -22.07 -13.78 27.30
CA PRO A 4 -21.35 -13.35 26.07
C PRO A 4 -21.99 -13.80 24.74
N GLU A 5 -23.11 -14.52 24.77
CA GLU A 5 -23.78 -15.01 23.54
C GLU A 5 -24.25 -13.93 22.55
N PRO A 6 -24.81 -12.76 22.96
CA PRO A 6 -25.32 -11.75 22.02
C PRO A 6 -24.24 -11.13 21.13
N LEU A 7 -22.99 -11.07 21.62
CA LEU A 7 -21.86 -10.47 20.91
C LEU A 7 -21.27 -11.39 19.85
N ARG A 8 -21.30 -12.71 20.09
CA ARG A 8 -20.75 -13.72 19.18
C ARG A 8 -21.48 -13.74 17.84
N ASP A 9 -22.77 -13.42 17.85
CA ASP A 9 -23.63 -13.46 16.68
C ASP A 9 -23.75 -12.11 15.95
N PHE A 10 -23.15 -11.03 16.45
CA PHE A 10 -23.26 -9.70 15.85
C PHE A 10 -22.74 -9.65 14.40
N VAL A 11 -21.53 -10.14 14.16
CA VAL A 11 -20.92 -10.17 12.82
C VAL A 11 -21.65 -11.15 11.88
N PRO A 12 -21.93 -12.41 12.27
CA PRO A 12 -22.76 -13.31 11.47
C PRO A 12 -24.13 -12.73 11.11
N PHE A 13 -24.78 -12.04 12.04
CA PHE A 13 -26.06 -11.37 11.83
C PHE A 13 -25.99 -10.33 10.71
N LEU A 14 -25.04 -9.40 10.76
CA LEU A 14 -24.84 -8.39 9.71
C LEU A 14 -24.53 -9.03 8.35
N LYS A 15 -23.68 -10.06 8.33
CA LYS A 15 -23.36 -10.81 7.10
C LYS A 15 -24.57 -11.50 6.50
N ASN A 16 -25.45 -12.07 7.34
CA ASN A 16 -26.67 -12.73 6.90
C ASN A 16 -27.69 -11.73 6.32
N LEU A 17 -27.86 -10.57 6.95
CA LEU A 17 -28.70 -9.50 6.40
C LEU A 17 -28.20 -9.02 5.04
N HIS A 18 -26.88 -8.88 4.90
CA HIS A 18 -26.27 -8.46 3.63
C HIS A 18 -26.46 -9.53 2.55
N ALA A 19 -26.28 -10.81 2.89
CA ALA A 19 -26.50 -11.93 1.98
C ALA A 19 -27.97 -12.07 1.55
N THR A 20 -28.92 -11.69 2.40
CA THR A 20 -30.37 -11.70 2.12
C THR A 20 -30.87 -10.39 1.51
N GLN A 21 -29.97 -9.46 1.15
CA GLN A 21 -30.26 -8.19 0.47
C GLN A 21 -31.24 -7.27 1.22
N GLN A 22 -31.25 -7.34 2.55
CA GLN A 22 -32.04 -6.45 3.39
C GLN A 22 -31.33 -5.10 3.54
N PHE A 23 -31.22 -4.35 2.44
CA PHE A 23 -30.36 -3.16 2.38
C PHE A 23 -30.92 -1.95 3.11
N ASP A 24 -32.24 -1.76 3.14
CA ASP A 24 -32.84 -0.61 3.83
C ASP A 24 -32.54 -0.66 5.33
N ILE A 25 -32.83 -1.79 5.98
CA ILE A 25 -32.56 -1.99 7.42
C ILE A 25 -31.06 -1.97 7.75
N LEU A 26 -30.21 -2.43 6.81
CA LEU A 26 -28.76 -2.38 6.99
C LEU A 26 -28.22 -0.95 6.94
N ASP A 27 -28.82 -0.05 6.16
CA ASP A 27 -28.38 1.34 6.07
C ASP A 27 -28.63 2.06 7.41
N ASP A 28 -29.81 1.82 8.01
CA ASP A 28 -30.14 2.30 9.35
C ASP A 28 -29.18 1.73 10.40
N TYR A 29 -28.89 0.43 10.35
CA TYR A 29 -27.92 -0.21 11.25
C TYR A 29 -26.51 0.36 11.12
N TRP A 30 -26.05 0.64 9.91
CA TRP A 30 -24.75 1.28 9.70
C TRP A 30 -24.71 2.72 10.19
N THR A 31 -25.82 3.45 10.06
CA THR A 31 -25.95 4.79 10.64
C THR A 31 -25.79 4.73 12.16
N ILE A 32 -26.43 3.77 12.82
CA ILE A 32 -26.31 3.55 14.27
C ILE A 32 -24.88 3.15 14.66
N ILE A 33 -24.27 2.18 13.95
CA ILE A 33 -22.90 1.72 14.24
C ILE A 33 -21.90 2.88 14.18
N LEU A 34 -21.95 3.67 13.09
CA LEU A 34 -21.01 4.79 12.92
C LEU A 34 -21.27 5.88 13.95
N TYR A 35 -22.53 6.21 14.22
CA TYR A 35 -22.88 7.18 15.24
C TYR A 35 -22.35 6.78 16.62
N ILE A 36 -22.58 5.53 17.05
CA ILE A 36 -22.06 5.03 18.33
C ILE A 36 -20.53 5.07 18.31
N GLN A 37 -19.87 4.57 17.26
CA GLN A 37 -18.41 4.54 17.21
C GLN A 37 -17.76 5.94 17.27
N ASP A 38 -18.38 6.94 16.64
CA ASP A 38 -17.87 8.32 16.63
C ASP A 38 -18.12 9.07 17.94
N ASN A 39 -19.07 8.61 18.77
CA ASN A 39 -19.47 9.26 20.03
C ASN A 39 -19.29 8.36 21.26
N LEU A 40 -18.65 7.19 21.12
CA LEU A 40 -18.47 6.21 22.20
C LEU A 40 -17.67 6.79 23.37
N VAL A 41 -16.81 7.75 23.07
CA VAL A 41 -15.92 8.41 24.01
C VAL A 41 -16.13 9.91 23.91
N ASP A 42 -16.20 10.59 25.05
CA ASP A 42 -16.32 12.04 25.10
C ASP A 42 -14.98 12.76 24.85
N LEU A 43 -14.96 14.08 25.07
CA LEU A 43 -13.76 14.90 24.88
C LEU A 43 -12.68 14.66 25.94
N ASP A 44 -13.07 14.17 27.12
CA ASP A 44 -12.18 13.89 28.24
C ASP A 44 -11.60 12.46 28.15
N GLY A 45 -12.16 11.63 27.28
CA GLY A 45 -11.71 10.25 27.06
C GLY A 45 -12.56 9.22 27.79
N ASP A 46 -13.67 9.62 28.41
CA ASP A 46 -14.55 8.75 29.17
C ASP A 46 -15.60 8.10 28.25
N VAL A 47 -15.94 6.84 28.55
CA VAL A 47 -16.95 6.10 27.79
C VAL A 47 -18.34 6.66 28.07
N VAL A 48 -19.06 7.02 27.02
CA VAL A 48 -20.43 7.56 27.11
C VAL A 48 -21.43 6.41 27.20
N GLU A 49 -22.35 6.46 28.17
CA GLU A 49 -23.39 5.44 28.32
C GLU A 49 -24.34 5.40 27.11
N LEU A 50 -24.84 4.20 26.78
CA LEU A 50 -25.69 4.00 25.61
C LEU A 50 -26.94 4.89 25.61
N ASP A 51 -27.56 5.08 26.78
CA ASP A 51 -28.81 5.84 26.89
C ASP A 51 -28.58 7.33 26.55
N ASP A 52 -27.38 7.87 26.81
CA ASP A 52 -26.99 9.23 26.44
C ASP A 52 -26.67 9.37 24.93
N LEU A 53 -26.37 8.26 24.26
CA LEU A 53 -26.12 8.20 22.82
C LEU A 53 -27.40 8.01 21.99
N ARG A 54 -28.57 7.90 22.61
CA ARG A 54 -29.81 7.54 21.89
C ARG A 54 -30.19 8.60 20.86
N GLN A 55 -30.04 8.26 19.58
CA GLN A 55 -30.50 9.07 18.43
C GLN A 55 -31.28 8.25 17.38
N TRP A 56 -31.75 7.06 17.73
CA TRP A 56 -32.50 6.15 16.85
C TRP A 56 -33.92 5.88 17.38
N ASN A 57 -34.76 5.31 16.51
CA ASN A 57 -36.12 4.88 16.84
C ASN A 57 -36.13 3.64 17.74
N ASP A 58 -37.15 3.50 18.58
CA ASP A 58 -37.32 2.38 19.55
C ASP A 58 -37.23 1.00 18.89
N ASP A 59 -37.66 0.87 17.63
CA ASP A 59 -37.55 -0.37 16.84
C ASP A 59 -36.11 -0.89 16.71
N PHE A 60 -35.12 0.00 16.88
CA PHE A 60 -33.70 -0.32 16.77
C PHE A 60 -32.99 -0.50 18.12
N ASP A 61 -33.65 -0.35 19.26
CA ASP A 61 -33.03 -0.43 20.59
C ASP A 61 -32.29 -1.76 20.82
N GLY A 62 -32.90 -2.86 20.40
CA GLY A 62 -32.30 -4.20 20.52
C GLY A 62 -31.06 -4.40 19.63
N PHE A 63 -30.96 -3.68 18.51
CA PHE A 63 -29.76 -3.67 17.68
C PHE A 63 -28.69 -2.73 18.25
N ALA A 64 -29.08 -1.50 18.59
CA ALA A 64 -28.17 -0.48 19.11
C ALA A 64 -27.44 -0.95 20.37
N ARG A 65 -28.13 -1.64 21.29
CA ARG A 65 -27.50 -2.24 22.47
C ARG A 65 -26.43 -3.27 22.11
N ARG A 66 -26.70 -4.14 21.15
CA ARG A 66 -25.71 -5.14 20.67
C ARG A 66 -24.53 -4.48 19.96
N ALA A 67 -24.80 -3.45 19.16
CA ALA A 67 -23.75 -2.69 18.48
C ALA A 67 -22.86 -1.97 19.50
N TYR A 68 -23.45 -1.32 20.50
CA TYR A 68 -22.73 -0.66 21.59
C TYR A 68 -21.85 -1.62 22.37
N ASP A 69 -22.39 -2.75 22.86
CA ASP A 69 -21.62 -3.73 23.62
C ASP A 69 -20.43 -4.26 22.78
N TRP A 70 -20.63 -4.47 21.47
CA TRP A 70 -19.60 -4.93 20.56
C TRP A 70 -18.52 -3.86 20.31
N LEU A 71 -18.92 -2.61 20.10
CA LEU A 71 -18.02 -1.48 19.90
C LEU A 71 -17.22 -1.16 21.17
N LEU A 72 -17.86 -1.21 22.34
CA LEU A 72 -17.22 -1.02 23.64
C LEU A 72 -16.13 -2.07 23.88
N LEU A 73 -16.43 -3.35 23.68
CA LEU A 73 -15.44 -4.42 23.78
C LEU A 73 -14.23 -4.15 22.88
N HIS A 74 -14.47 -3.75 21.62
CA HIS A 74 -13.39 -3.48 20.68
C HIS A 74 -12.62 -2.21 21.01
N HIS A 75 -13.27 -1.20 21.59
CA HIS A 75 -12.64 0.02 22.09
C HIS A 75 -11.70 -0.28 23.26
N GLU A 76 -12.18 -1.00 24.28
CA GLU A 76 -11.39 -1.44 25.44
C GLU A 76 -10.17 -2.28 25.04
N CYS A 77 -10.29 -3.04 23.95
CA CYS A 77 -9.20 -3.84 23.39
C CYS A 77 -8.29 -3.08 22.41
N GLY A 78 -8.52 -1.78 22.16
CA GLY A 78 -7.76 -0.99 21.19
C GLY A 78 -7.88 -1.49 19.73
N SER A 79 -9.02 -2.09 19.39
CA SER A 79 -9.24 -2.82 18.13
C SER A 79 -10.42 -2.31 17.30
N SER A 80 -10.99 -1.14 17.64
CA SER A 80 -12.12 -0.53 16.92
C SER A 80 -11.92 -0.43 15.42
N GLU A 81 -10.75 0.04 14.96
CA GLU A 81 -10.44 0.11 13.52
C GLU A 81 -10.54 -1.27 12.86
N ALA A 82 -9.86 -2.27 13.41
CA ALA A 82 -9.87 -3.63 12.87
C ALA A 82 -11.28 -4.23 12.86
N ALA A 83 -12.06 -3.97 13.90
CA ALA A 83 -13.43 -4.42 14.05
C ALA A 83 -14.36 -3.81 12.99
N ILE A 84 -14.36 -2.49 12.84
CA ILE A 84 -15.16 -1.78 11.84
C ILE A 84 -14.77 -2.23 10.43
N ARG A 85 -13.47 -2.35 10.14
CA ARG A 85 -12.98 -2.87 8.85
C ARG A 85 -13.46 -4.30 8.59
N HIS A 86 -13.56 -5.15 9.62
CA HIS A 86 -14.01 -6.52 9.48
C HIS A 86 -15.46 -6.63 8.99
N ILE A 87 -16.32 -5.72 9.43
CA ILE A 87 -17.74 -5.69 9.04
C ILE A 87 -18.02 -4.82 7.82
N ALA A 88 -17.08 -3.98 7.38
CA ALA A 88 -17.25 -2.98 6.30
C ALA A 88 -17.95 -3.50 5.03
N ASN A 89 -17.67 -4.74 4.60
CA ASN A 89 -18.30 -5.37 3.42
C ASN A 89 -19.80 -5.64 3.57
N THR A 90 -20.40 -5.42 4.74
CA THR A 90 -21.85 -5.55 4.97
C THR A 90 -22.61 -4.24 4.74
N ARG A 91 -21.91 -3.12 4.46
CA ARG A 91 -22.55 -1.81 4.27
C ARG A 91 -23.24 -1.70 2.91
N PRO A 92 -24.56 -1.44 2.87
CA PRO A 92 -25.27 -1.18 1.63
C PRO A 92 -24.85 0.18 1.04
N TYR A 93 -25.03 0.36 -0.28
CA TYR A 93 -24.85 1.66 -0.99
C TYR A 93 -23.44 2.16 -1.33
N MET A 94 -22.43 1.30 -1.32
CA MET A 94 -21.06 1.69 -1.68
C MET A 94 -20.76 1.75 -3.17
N GLU A 95 -21.73 1.41 -4.04
CA GLU A 95 -21.63 1.68 -5.47
C GLU A 95 -21.49 3.19 -5.77
N ARG A 96 -22.09 4.08 -4.95
CA ARG A 96 -22.08 5.54 -5.20
C ARG A 96 -20.70 6.18 -5.10
N ALA A 97 -19.89 5.81 -4.10
CA ALA A 97 -18.52 6.32 -3.95
C ALA A 97 -17.65 6.05 -5.19
N THR A 98 -18.08 5.12 -6.04
CA THR A 98 -17.29 4.63 -7.16
C THR A 98 -17.79 5.03 -8.52
N ARG A 99 -19.01 5.57 -8.58
CA ARG A 99 -19.46 6.41 -9.70
C ARG A 99 -18.63 7.69 -9.77
N ASP A 100 -18.15 8.15 -8.61
CA ASP A 100 -17.32 9.34 -8.46
C ASP A 100 -15.82 9.08 -8.68
N LEU A 101 -15.40 7.85 -8.94
CA LEU A 101 -14.04 7.54 -9.41
C LEU A 101 -13.87 7.83 -10.90
N ALA A 102 -12.65 8.17 -11.31
CA ALA A 102 -12.26 8.34 -12.69
C ALA A 102 -12.13 6.98 -13.40
N THR A 103 -12.30 6.97 -14.73
CA THR A 103 -12.21 5.75 -15.56
C THR A 103 -10.89 4.99 -15.35
N HIS A 104 -9.78 5.71 -15.14
CA HIS A 104 -8.48 5.08 -14.92
C HIS A 104 -8.30 4.49 -13.52
N GLU A 105 -9.09 4.93 -12.54
CA GLU A 105 -9.13 4.38 -11.17
C GLU A 105 -10.02 3.13 -11.12
N LEU A 106 -11.02 3.06 -12.00
CA LEU A 106 -11.85 1.88 -12.22
C LEU A 106 -11.15 0.81 -13.08
N SER A 107 -10.21 1.22 -13.93
CA SER A 107 -9.47 0.34 -14.83
C SER A 107 -8.36 -0.43 -14.10
N GLN A 108 -8.30 -1.74 -14.33
CA GLN A 108 -7.18 -2.59 -13.89
C GLN A 108 -6.03 -2.64 -14.92
N ALA A 109 -6.07 -1.81 -15.97
CA ALA A 109 -5.10 -1.87 -17.06
C ALA A 109 -3.72 -1.35 -16.66
N ARG A 110 -2.67 -2.06 -17.08
CA ARG A 110 -1.25 -1.72 -16.83
C ARG A 110 -0.81 -0.38 -17.44
N LYS A 111 -1.52 0.09 -18.47
CA LYS A 111 -1.31 1.40 -19.09
C LYS A 111 -2.64 2.14 -19.04
N PRO A 112 -2.77 3.24 -18.26
CA PRO A 112 -3.94 4.07 -18.39
C PRO A 112 -3.95 4.65 -19.81
N VAL A 113 -5.00 4.37 -20.57
CA VAL A 113 -5.29 5.13 -21.78
C VAL A 113 -5.65 6.53 -21.29
N ARG A 114 -4.65 7.39 -21.12
CA ARG A 114 -4.89 8.81 -20.94
C ARG A 114 -5.50 9.29 -22.26
N ARG A 115 -6.83 9.36 -22.33
CA ARG A 115 -7.46 10.23 -23.32
C ARG A 115 -7.00 11.63 -22.98
N ALA A 116 -6.14 12.19 -23.83
CA ALA A 116 -5.69 13.57 -23.68
C ALA A 116 -6.93 14.48 -23.62
N GLY A 117 -7.08 15.25 -22.54
CA GLY A 117 -8.07 16.32 -22.45
C GLY A 117 -9.28 16.09 -21.54
N GLU A 118 -9.47 14.92 -20.94
CA GLU A 118 -10.60 14.73 -20.01
C GLU A 118 -10.24 15.25 -18.60
N VAL A 119 -10.40 16.57 -18.40
CA VAL A 119 -10.37 17.15 -17.06
C VAL A 119 -11.70 16.84 -16.40
N ILE A 120 -11.68 15.92 -15.45
CA ILE A 120 -12.85 15.62 -14.63
C ILE A 120 -13.00 16.76 -13.61
N HIS A 121 -13.71 17.82 -14.00
CA HIS A 121 -14.17 18.85 -13.07
C HIS A 121 -15.34 18.27 -12.25
N ARG A 122 -15.01 17.51 -11.20
CA ARG A 122 -15.97 17.09 -10.18
C ARG A 122 -15.80 17.98 -8.96
N GLU A 123 -16.90 18.57 -8.51
CA GLU A 123 -16.93 19.30 -7.25
C GLU A 123 -16.70 18.33 -6.09
N TYR A 124 -15.94 18.77 -5.09
CA TYR A 124 -15.75 18.00 -3.86
C TYR A 124 -17.05 17.94 -3.06
N ARG A 125 -17.52 16.73 -2.76
CA ARG A 125 -18.81 16.48 -2.10
C ARG A 125 -18.74 16.15 -0.62
N GLY A 126 -17.55 15.92 -0.05
CA GLY A 126 -17.42 15.54 1.36
C GLY A 126 -18.15 14.24 1.72
N LEU A 127 -17.95 13.17 0.93
CA LEU A 127 -18.68 11.90 1.14
C LEU A 127 -18.29 11.15 2.42
N ILE A 128 -17.05 11.31 2.88
CA ILE A 128 -16.54 10.71 4.12
C ILE A 128 -16.80 11.68 5.26
N ARG A 129 -17.58 11.26 6.25
CA ARG A 129 -18.08 12.14 7.32
C ARG A 129 -17.32 12.03 8.63
N SER A 130 -16.67 10.90 8.87
CA SER A 130 -15.94 10.63 10.11
C SER A 130 -14.76 9.67 9.90
N VAL A 131 -14.00 9.44 10.96
CA VAL A 131 -12.88 8.48 10.95
C VAL A 131 -13.38 7.04 10.82
N ALA A 132 -14.48 6.69 11.50
CA ALA A 132 -15.09 5.37 11.36
C ALA A 132 -15.60 5.14 9.93
N ASP A 133 -16.25 6.16 9.34
CA ASP A 133 -16.67 6.14 7.94
C ASP A 133 -15.46 6.00 6.99
N PHE A 134 -14.35 6.70 7.26
CA PHE A 134 -13.10 6.54 6.53
C PHE A 134 -12.60 5.09 6.56
N TRP A 135 -12.57 4.42 7.71
CA TRP A 135 -12.11 3.03 7.80
C TRP A 135 -12.95 2.07 6.95
N VAL A 136 -14.27 2.27 6.93
CA VAL A 136 -15.18 1.49 6.07
C VAL A 136 -14.86 1.74 4.59
N GLN A 137 -14.76 3.02 4.20
CA GLN A 137 -14.49 3.43 2.82
C GLN A 137 -13.11 2.95 2.33
N ASP A 138 -12.11 3.01 3.18
CA ASP A 138 -10.73 2.57 2.92
C ASP A 138 -10.66 1.07 2.64
N THR A 139 -11.27 0.24 3.50
CA THR A 139 -11.34 -1.21 3.30
C THR A 139 -12.08 -1.57 2.00
N LEU A 140 -13.20 -0.89 1.72
CA LEU A 140 -13.98 -1.15 0.52
C LEU A 140 -13.28 -0.69 -0.76
N ALA A 141 -12.52 0.40 -0.70
CA ALA A 141 -11.69 0.84 -1.82
C ALA A 141 -10.60 -0.22 -2.12
N GLN A 142 -9.95 -0.75 -1.10
CA GLN A 142 -8.91 -1.79 -1.25
C GLN A 142 -9.47 -3.10 -1.79
N SER A 143 -10.64 -3.55 -1.30
CA SER A 143 -11.25 -4.83 -1.72
C SER A 143 -11.61 -4.89 -3.20
N ARG A 144 -11.76 -3.74 -3.87
CA ARG A 144 -11.98 -3.64 -5.32
C ARG A 144 -10.82 -4.13 -6.16
N ARG A 145 -9.60 -4.09 -5.63
CA ARG A 145 -8.42 -4.69 -6.27
C ARG A 145 -8.26 -6.16 -5.87
N THR A 146 -9.36 -6.88 -5.74
CA THR A 146 -9.35 -8.33 -5.66
C THR A 146 -9.19 -8.93 -7.05
N TYR A 147 -8.33 -9.95 -7.16
CA TYR A 147 -8.07 -10.68 -8.38
C TYR A 147 -8.50 -12.13 -8.22
N ALA A 148 -9.17 -12.67 -9.24
CA ALA A 148 -9.41 -14.10 -9.29
C ALA A 148 -8.07 -14.86 -9.34
N THR A 149 -7.99 -15.91 -8.53
CA THR A 149 -6.85 -16.82 -8.39
C THR A 149 -7.32 -18.26 -8.60
N SER A 150 -6.48 -19.10 -9.18
CA SER A 150 -6.79 -20.52 -9.35
C SER A 150 -6.41 -21.32 -8.09
N ALA A 151 -7.06 -22.46 -7.88
CA ALA A 151 -6.70 -23.38 -6.79
C ALA A 151 -5.25 -23.87 -6.89
N GLU A 152 -4.70 -23.96 -8.10
CA GLU A 152 -3.30 -24.29 -8.36
C GLU A 152 -2.37 -23.16 -7.87
N GLU A 153 -2.68 -21.90 -8.21
CA GLU A 153 -1.92 -20.73 -7.76
C GLU A 153 -1.89 -20.59 -6.24
N THR A 154 -2.94 -21.03 -5.54
CA THR A 154 -3.08 -20.91 -4.07
C THR A 154 -2.77 -22.20 -3.32
N GLY A 155 -2.39 -23.28 -4.03
CA GLY A 155 -2.28 -24.62 -3.46
C GLY A 155 -1.23 -24.73 -2.33
N ASP A 156 -0.21 -23.89 -2.36
CA ASP A 156 0.91 -23.87 -1.40
C ASP A 156 0.85 -22.74 -0.36
N LEU A 157 -0.29 -22.04 -0.23
CA LEU A 157 -0.49 -21.01 0.80
C LEU A 157 -0.48 -21.60 2.21
N ARG A 158 -1.02 -22.82 2.37
CA ARG A 158 -1.06 -23.52 3.65
C ARG A 158 0.30 -24.16 3.93
N ARG A 159 1.08 -23.51 4.80
CA ARG A 159 2.40 -24.00 5.22
C ARG A 159 2.48 -24.15 6.73
N SER A 160 3.29 -25.10 7.18
CA SER A 160 3.51 -25.28 8.61
C SER A 160 4.25 -24.06 9.20
N PRO A 161 4.05 -23.75 10.49
CA PRO A 161 4.82 -22.69 11.16
C PRO A 161 6.35 -22.92 11.13
N HIS A 162 6.80 -24.16 10.95
CA HIS A 162 8.22 -24.46 10.77
C HIS A 162 8.72 -24.00 9.39
N ASP A 163 7.99 -24.33 8.33
CA ASP A 163 8.35 -23.95 6.95
C ASP A 163 8.34 -22.44 6.77
N GLN A 164 7.32 -21.76 7.32
CA GLN A 164 7.24 -20.30 7.30
C GLN A 164 8.49 -19.66 7.94
N ARG A 165 8.94 -20.18 9.09
CA ARG A 165 10.18 -19.70 9.74
C ARG A 165 11.43 -19.91 8.89
N ASN A 166 11.51 -21.05 8.18
CA ASN A 166 12.63 -21.29 7.27
C ASN A 166 12.60 -20.32 6.07
N MET A 167 11.43 -20.02 5.51
CA MET A 167 11.26 -19.03 4.43
C MET A 167 11.66 -17.62 4.88
N VAL A 168 11.25 -17.22 6.08
CA VAL A 168 11.62 -15.93 6.69
C VAL A 168 13.13 -15.84 6.90
N ARG A 169 13.78 -16.90 7.38
CA ARG A 169 15.25 -16.94 7.54
C ARG A 169 15.97 -16.67 6.21
N ARG A 170 15.53 -17.29 5.12
CA ARG A 170 16.11 -17.08 3.78
C ARG A 170 15.97 -15.62 3.31
N MET A 171 14.87 -14.96 3.64
CA MET A 171 14.68 -13.54 3.34
C MET A 171 15.60 -12.63 4.18
N ILE A 172 15.80 -12.94 5.46
CA ILE A 172 16.75 -12.22 6.31
C ILE A 172 18.16 -12.30 5.73
N GLU A 173 18.58 -13.50 5.32
CA GLU A 173 19.87 -13.71 4.65
C GLU A 173 19.96 -12.90 3.34
N ALA A 174 18.91 -12.89 2.54
CA ALA A 174 18.83 -12.15 1.29
C ALA A 174 18.92 -10.62 1.49
N ILE A 175 18.23 -10.07 2.49
CA ILE A 175 18.28 -8.62 2.80
C ILE A 175 19.68 -8.22 3.27
N LYS A 176 20.36 -9.11 4.01
CA LYS A 176 21.71 -8.87 4.52
C LYS A 176 22.81 -9.09 3.49
N ASP A 177 22.51 -9.79 2.39
CA ASP A 177 23.50 -10.12 1.37
C ASP A 177 23.89 -8.89 0.56
N MET A 178 25.05 -8.32 0.91
CA MET A 178 25.61 -7.13 0.23
C MET A 178 26.58 -7.49 -0.91
N SER A 179 26.71 -8.77 -1.25
CA SER A 179 27.76 -9.28 -2.16
C SER A 179 27.41 -9.08 -3.64
N GLU A 180 26.15 -9.29 -4.03
CA GLU A 180 25.67 -9.11 -5.41
C GLU A 180 25.35 -7.63 -5.70
N LYS A 181 25.88 -7.08 -6.80
CA LYS A 181 25.89 -5.63 -7.08
C LYS A 181 24.94 -5.25 -8.22
N GLN A 182 23.83 -4.58 -7.88
CA GLN A 182 23.36 -3.41 -8.63
C GLN A 182 23.30 -2.20 -7.68
N ASP A 183 23.63 -1.03 -8.20
CA ASP A 183 23.93 0.21 -7.48
C ASP A 183 23.05 0.46 -6.23
N GLY A 184 23.72 0.52 -5.08
CA GLY A 184 23.19 1.10 -3.85
C GLY A 184 24.14 2.18 -3.37
N LYS A 185 23.61 3.31 -2.90
CA LYS A 185 24.42 4.38 -2.32
C LYS A 185 25.03 3.90 -1.00
N GLU A 186 26.18 4.44 -0.62
CA GLU A 186 26.89 4.06 0.61
C GLU A 186 26.00 4.09 1.86
N PHE A 187 25.13 5.10 1.97
CA PHE A 187 24.19 5.20 3.09
C PHE A 187 23.20 4.02 3.17
N GLN A 188 22.78 3.44 2.04
CA GLN A 188 21.85 2.30 2.01
C GLN A 188 22.54 1.04 2.53
N VAL A 189 23.81 0.84 2.14
CA VAL A 189 24.63 -0.26 2.66
C VAL A 189 24.88 -0.09 4.16
N ASN A 190 25.20 1.13 4.60
CA ASN A 190 25.42 1.41 6.02
C ASN A 190 24.15 1.19 6.83
N GLN A 191 22.98 1.64 6.35
CA GLN A 191 21.69 1.40 6.99
C GLN A 191 21.46 -0.10 7.25
N ILE A 192 21.72 -0.96 6.26
CA ILE A 192 21.57 -2.41 6.42
C ILE A 192 22.59 -2.94 7.43
N LYS A 193 23.87 -2.55 7.33
CA LYS A 193 24.92 -3.00 8.27
C LYS A 193 24.65 -2.63 9.73
N THR A 194 24.00 -1.49 9.97
CA THR A 194 23.68 -1.02 11.33
C THR A 194 22.33 -1.48 11.84
N THR A 195 21.52 -2.14 11.00
CA THR A 195 20.19 -2.62 11.39
C THR A 195 20.29 -3.95 12.14
N SER A 196 19.50 -4.11 13.21
CA SER A 196 19.52 -5.31 14.04
C SER A 196 18.81 -6.50 13.36
N HIS A 197 19.20 -7.73 13.74
CA HIS A 197 18.55 -8.94 13.23
C HIS A 197 17.05 -9.00 13.51
N HIS A 198 16.62 -8.47 14.66
CA HIS A 198 15.21 -8.45 15.03
C HIS A 198 14.36 -7.56 14.11
N VAL A 199 14.94 -6.46 13.61
CA VAL A 199 14.27 -5.61 12.62
C VAL A 199 14.15 -6.35 11.28
N PHE A 200 15.21 -7.05 10.85
CA PHE A 200 15.14 -7.86 9.63
C PHE A 200 14.10 -8.97 9.71
N GLU A 201 13.99 -9.64 10.86
CA GLU A 201 12.97 -10.66 11.06
C GLU A 201 11.56 -10.08 10.99
N ASN A 202 11.30 -8.94 11.63
CA ASN A 202 10.00 -8.27 11.55
C ASN A 202 9.64 -7.89 10.10
N VAL A 203 10.58 -7.27 9.37
CA VAL A 203 10.34 -6.88 7.98
C VAL A 203 10.13 -8.10 7.08
N ALA A 204 10.88 -9.19 7.29
CA ALA A 204 10.70 -10.43 6.55
C ALA A 204 9.32 -11.07 6.81
N TRP A 205 8.81 -11.03 8.05
CA TRP A 205 7.44 -11.45 8.35
C TRP A 205 6.39 -10.57 7.68
N GLN A 206 6.58 -9.25 7.65
CA GLN A 206 5.68 -8.34 6.93
C GLN A 206 5.65 -8.66 5.44
N LEU A 207 6.82 -8.87 4.82
CA LEU A 207 6.92 -9.29 3.42
C LEU A 207 6.21 -10.64 3.17
N TRP A 208 6.32 -11.59 4.12
CA TRP A 208 5.63 -12.87 4.02
C TRP A 208 4.11 -12.70 3.99
N VAL A 209 3.55 -11.95 4.94
CA VAL A 209 2.10 -11.69 5.02
C VAL A 209 1.59 -11.03 3.74
N GLU A 210 2.31 -10.01 3.25
CA GLU A 210 1.93 -9.31 2.01
C GLU A 210 2.10 -10.18 0.76
N ALA A 211 3.08 -11.09 0.73
CA ALA A 211 3.24 -12.06 -0.35
C ALA A 211 2.10 -13.08 -0.39
N VAL A 212 1.65 -13.57 0.78
CA VAL A 212 0.48 -14.46 0.91
C VAL A 212 -0.77 -13.76 0.36
N LYS A 213 -1.05 -12.54 0.83
CA LYS A 213 -2.18 -11.72 0.36
C LYS A 213 -2.15 -11.50 -1.15
N ALA A 214 -1.01 -11.12 -1.69
CA ALA A 214 -0.85 -10.89 -3.13
C ALA A 214 -1.01 -12.17 -3.96
N GLN A 215 -0.57 -13.32 -3.43
CA GLN A 215 -0.75 -14.62 -4.08
C GLN A 215 -2.21 -15.05 -4.06
N ASP A 216 -2.89 -14.89 -2.92
CA ASP A 216 -4.32 -15.21 -2.73
C ASP A 216 -5.26 -14.30 -3.56
N GLY A 217 -4.75 -13.17 -4.04
CA GLY A 217 -5.49 -12.25 -4.91
C GLY A 217 -6.09 -11.06 -4.18
N HIS A 218 -5.75 -10.87 -2.90
CA HIS A 218 -6.21 -9.78 -2.05
C HIS A 218 -5.04 -8.87 -1.62
N PRO A 219 -4.40 -8.12 -2.53
CA PRO A 219 -3.23 -7.32 -2.20
C PRO A 219 -3.53 -6.07 -1.35
N ASP A 220 -4.79 -5.81 -0.98
CA ASP A 220 -5.21 -4.66 -0.15
C ASP A 220 -4.70 -3.30 -0.67
N VAL A 221 -4.70 -3.09 -1.99
CA VAL A 221 -4.20 -1.85 -2.62
C VAL A 221 -5.33 -0.98 -3.15
N HIS A 222 -5.21 0.33 -2.95
CA HIS A 222 -6.18 1.31 -3.46
C HIS A 222 -6.26 1.39 -4.99
N PRO A 223 -7.44 1.74 -5.54
CA PRO A 223 -7.66 1.87 -6.98
C PRO A 223 -6.82 2.97 -7.63
N TRP A 224 -6.53 4.07 -6.92
CA TRP A 224 -5.70 5.18 -7.39
C TRP A 224 -4.19 4.93 -7.27
N ALA A 225 -3.75 3.77 -6.76
CA ALA A 225 -2.34 3.39 -6.75
C ALA A 225 -1.87 2.98 -8.15
N THR A 226 -1.70 3.94 -9.05
CA THR A 226 -1.40 3.72 -10.48
C THR A 226 -0.04 3.08 -10.73
N SER A 227 0.86 3.07 -9.74
CA SER A 227 2.17 2.42 -9.82
C SER A 227 2.16 0.95 -9.39
N PHE A 228 1.03 0.44 -8.90
CA PHE A 228 0.92 -0.94 -8.46
C PHE A 228 0.57 -1.88 -9.63
N TYR A 229 1.36 -2.94 -9.79
CA TYR A 229 1.15 -3.98 -10.78
C TYR A 229 1.30 -5.36 -10.14
N ARG A 230 0.27 -6.20 -10.25
CA ARG A 230 0.33 -7.59 -9.81
C ARG A 230 0.89 -8.47 -10.93
N SER A 231 2.02 -9.11 -10.66
CA SER A 231 2.48 -10.26 -11.45
C SER A 231 1.80 -11.54 -10.95
N ARG A 232 1.45 -12.42 -11.89
CA ARG A 232 1.01 -13.79 -11.58
C ARG A 232 2.22 -14.70 -11.44
N TYR A 233 2.15 -15.61 -10.48
CA TYR A 233 3.14 -16.64 -10.19
C TYR A 233 2.38 -17.94 -9.98
N ALA A 234 2.97 -19.07 -10.39
CA ALA A 234 2.34 -20.37 -10.30
C ALA A 234 2.15 -20.84 -8.85
N SER A 235 2.93 -20.30 -7.91
CA SER A 235 2.86 -20.62 -6.49
C SER A 235 3.38 -19.49 -5.60
N LEU A 236 3.11 -19.57 -4.30
CA LEU A 236 3.72 -18.69 -3.30
C LEU A 236 5.24 -18.86 -3.25
N GLU A 237 5.75 -20.10 -3.38
CA GLU A 237 7.20 -20.36 -3.45
C GLU A 237 7.85 -19.54 -4.56
N GLU A 238 7.31 -19.59 -5.79
CA GLU A 238 7.87 -18.88 -6.94
C GLU A 238 7.86 -17.36 -6.72
N ARG A 239 6.76 -16.84 -6.16
CA ARG A 239 6.67 -15.43 -5.76
C ARG A 239 7.73 -15.08 -4.71
N TRP A 240 7.93 -15.93 -3.72
CA TRP A 240 8.91 -15.71 -2.65
C TRP A 240 10.34 -15.73 -3.17
N GLU A 241 10.69 -16.66 -4.06
CA GLU A 241 11.99 -16.68 -4.72
C GLU A 241 12.24 -15.42 -5.55
N ALA A 242 11.22 -14.90 -6.23
CA ALA A 242 11.33 -13.64 -6.94
C ALA A 242 11.61 -12.47 -5.98
N LEU A 243 10.98 -12.44 -4.79
CA LEU A 243 11.24 -11.44 -3.75
C LEU A 243 12.65 -11.57 -3.17
N ILE A 244 13.11 -12.80 -2.87
CA ILE A 244 14.49 -13.06 -2.43
C ILE A 244 15.49 -12.53 -3.46
N ASN A 245 15.27 -12.85 -4.74
CA ASN A 245 16.12 -12.39 -5.83
C ASN A 245 16.12 -10.86 -5.95
N LEU A 246 15.00 -10.19 -5.73
CA LEU A 246 14.93 -8.72 -5.69
C LEU A 246 15.79 -8.15 -4.56
N MET A 247 15.70 -8.72 -3.35
CA MET A 247 16.47 -8.24 -2.19
C MET A 247 17.97 -8.43 -2.39
N LYS A 248 18.40 -9.60 -2.90
CA LYS A 248 19.81 -9.89 -3.19
C LYS A 248 20.39 -8.95 -4.25
N LYS A 249 19.64 -8.68 -5.30
CA LYS A 249 20.14 -7.92 -6.45
C LYS A 249 20.02 -6.41 -6.28
N SER A 250 19.09 -5.92 -5.45
CA SER A 250 18.84 -4.48 -5.30
C SER A 250 19.02 -4.01 -3.86
N LYS A 251 20.19 -3.42 -3.58
CA LYS A 251 20.51 -2.79 -2.29
C LYS A 251 19.54 -1.66 -1.94
N ALA A 252 19.08 -0.94 -2.96
CA ALA A 252 18.06 0.09 -2.78
C ALA A 252 16.72 -0.52 -2.33
N ALA A 253 16.30 -1.66 -2.91
CA ALA A 253 15.10 -2.37 -2.45
C ALA A 253 15.27 -2.88 -1.02
N ALA A 254 16.39 -3.53 -0.70
CA ALA A 254 16.70 -4.04 0.63
C ALA A 254 16.76 -2.95 1.71
N ALA A 255 17.25 -1.75 1.38
CA ALA A 255 17.22 -0.61 2.30
C ALA A 255 15.82 0.03 2.40
N ASN A 256 15.10 0.13 1.28
CA ASN A 256 13.79 0.78 1.25
C ASN A 256 12.71 -0.01 2.00
N VAL A 257 12.82 -1.34 2.11
CA VAL A 257 11.88 -2.14 2.94
C VAL A 257 12.00 -1.82 4.43
N LEU A 258 13.08 -1.18 4.88
CA LEU A 258 13.26 -0.70 6.25
C LEU A 258 12.64 0.69 6.49
N LEU A 259 12.19 1.37 5.44
CA LEU A 259 11.63 2.71 5.56
C LEU A 259 10.15 2.64 5.90
N ALA A 260 9.69 3.57 6.73
CA ALA A 260 8.28 3.73 7.00
C ALA A 260 7.49 4.04 5.70
N PRO A 261 6.23 3.57 5.59
CA PRO A 261 5.33 3.96 4.50
C PRO A 261 5.28 5.48 4.33
N ILE A 262 5.25 5.95 3.08
CA ILE A 262 5.36 7.37 2.73
C ILE A 262 4.33 8.24 3.47
N VAL A 263 3.09 7.77 3.60
CA VAL A 263 2.03 8.50 4.32
C VAL A 263 2.42 8.72 5.79
N LYS A 264 2.94 7.69 6.46
CA LYS A 264 3.41 7.81 7.85
C LYS A 264 4.60 8.75 7.97
N ARG A 265 5.49 8.77 6.97
CA ARG A 265 6.63 9.71 6.94
C ARG A 265 6.16 11.16 6.84
N PHE A 266 5.25 11.45 5.91
CA PHE A 266 4.73 12.80 5.69
C PHE A 266 3.91 13.32 6.87
N ALA A 267 3.12 12.45 7.51
CA ALA A 267 2.34 12.84 8.69
C ALA A 267 3.22 13.17 9.91
N ASN A 268 4.34 12.47 10.09
CA ASN A 268 5.21 12.65 11.24
C ASN A 268 6.19 13.83 11.12
N ASP A 269 6.77 14.07 9.93
CA ASP A 269 7.71 15.18 9.72
C ASP A 269 7.50 15.86 8.34
N PRO A 270 6.41 16.62 8.18
CA PRO A 270 6.09 17.25 6.91
C PRO A 270 7.15 18.29 6.49
N GLN A 271 7.77 18.99 7.44
CA GLN A 271 8.76 20.03 7.16
C GLN A 271 10.11 19.43 6.75
N GLY A 272 10.58 18.40 7.45
CA GLY A 272 11.81 17.69 7.07
C GLY A 272 11.68 17.01 5.72
N GLU A 273 10.51 16.46 5.38
CA GLU A 273 10.24 15.90 4.06
C GLU A 273 10.24 16.99 2.96
N LEU A 274 9.61 18.14 3.21
CA LEU A 274 9.66 19.28 2.28
C LEU A 274 11.10 19.76 2.06
N SER A 275 11.88 19.91 3.13
CA SER A 275 13.30 20.29 3.08
C SER A 275 14.12 19.28 2.26
N THR A 276 13.92 17.99 2.53
CA THR A 276 14.58 16.89 1.81
C THR A 276 14.25 16.94 0.32
N LYS A 277 12.99 17.18 -0.05
CA LYS A 277 12.58 17.32 -1.45
C LYS A 277 13.21 18.54 -2.13
N ARG A 278 13.27 19.70 -1.46
CA ARG A 278 13.97 20.90 -1.97
C ARG A 278 15.45 20.64 -2.21
N SER A 279 16.13 19.99 -1.25
CA SER A 279 17.55 19.63 -1.37
C SER A 279 17.79 18.68 -2.56
N ASN A 280 16.94 17.66 -2.73
CA ASN A 280 17.02 16.76 -3.86
C ASN A 280 16.79 17.46 -5.21
N ALA A 281 15.85 18.40 -5.27
CA ALA A 281 15.60 19.19 -6.47
C ALA A 281 16.84 20.02 -6.87
N ASN A 282 17.45 20.71 -5.90
CA ASN A 282 18.67 21.48 -6.12
C ASN A 282 19.84 20.59 -6.58
N THR A 283 20.03 19.44 -5.93
CA THR A 283 21.11 18.50 -6.28
C THR A 283 20.93 17.92 -7.69
N ASN A 284 19.71 17.54 -8.06
CA ASN A 284 19.42 17.02 -9.39
C ASN A 284 19.53 18.11 -10.47
N GLY A 285 19.12 19.35 -10.16
CA GLY A 285 19.34 20.51 -11.02
C GLY A 285 20.82 20.72 -11.31
N ASN A 286 21.65 20.75 -10.27
CA ASN A 286 23.10 20.90 -10.41
C ASN A 286 23.73 19.76 -11.23
N ARG A 287 23.30 18.52 -11.03
CA ARG A 287 23.75 17.38 -11.86
C ARG A 287 23.34 17.52 -13.31
N ALA A 288 22.11 17.97 -13.59
CA ALA A 288 21.65 18.19 -14.95
C ALA A 288 22.49 19.27 -15.66
N THR A 289 22.80 20.37 -14.95
CA THR A 289 23.69 21.42 -15.46
C THR A 289 25.10 20.90 -15.71
N ALA A 290 25.68 20.14 -14.79
CA ALA A 290 27.01 19.55 -14.94
C ALA A 290 27.07 18.56 -16.12
N MET A 291 26.04 17.71 -16.30
CA MET A 291 25.94 16.81 -17.45
C MET A 291 25.77 17.58 -18.76
N ALA A 292 25.00 18.66 -18.78
CA ALA A 292 24.85 19.51 -19.96
C ALA A 292 26.19 20.19 -20.35
N GLN A 293 26.94 20.68 -19.36
CA GLN A 293 28.27 21.25 -19.57
C GLN A 293 29.27 20.21 -20.08
N GLN A 294 29.29 19.00 -19.51
CA GLN A 294 30.13 17.90 -20.01
C GLN A 294 29.77 17.51 -21.44
N LYS A 295 28.48 17.47 -21.78
CA LYS A 295 28.02 17.16 -23.13
C LYS A 295 28.41 18.24 -24.14
N ALA A 296 28.30 19.51 -23.77
CA ALA A 296 28.77 20.64 -24.59
C ALA A 296 30.30 20.64 -24.77
N ALA A 297 31.06 20.35 -23.70
CA ALA A 297 32.51 20.22 -23.77
C ALA A 297 32.96 19.05 -24.67
N ALA A 298 32.28 17.90 -24.59
CA ALA A 298 32.55 16.75 -25.46
C ALA A 298 32.22 17.03 -26.94
N GLN A 299 31.16 17.80 -27.21
CA GLN A 299 30.82 18.23 -28.57
C GLN A 299 31.84 19.22 -29.14
N ASN A 300 32.32 20.17 -28.34
CA ASN A 300 33.36 21.12 -28.75
C ASN A 300 34.73 20.43 -28.96
N ALA A 301 35.06 19.41 -28.17
CA ALA A 301 36.28 18.62 -28.35
C ALA A 301 36.28 17.81 -29.66
N ASN A 302 35.11 17.32 -30.09
CA ASN A 302 34.96 16.65 -31.40
C ASN A 302 34.98 17.62 -32.59
N HIS A 303 34.65 18.89 -32.40
CA HIS A 303 34.70 19.89 -33.47
C HIS A 303 36.11 20.43 -33.74
N ASN A 304 37.03 20.29 -32.77
CA ASN A 304 38.42 20.75 -32.84
C ASN A 304 39.44 19.64 -33.15
N GLN A 305 39.04 18.49 -33.69
CA GLN A 305 40.02 17.55 -34.23
C GLN A 305 40.70 18.15 -35.48
N PRO A 306 42.04 18.27 -35.51
CA PRO A 306 42.72 18.80 -36.68
C PRO A 306 42.48 17.85 -37.85
N ILE A 307 41.96 18.39 -38.96
CA ILE A 307 41.92 17.70 -40.25
C ILE A 307 43.35 17.26 -40.53
N ALA A 308 43.60 15.95 -40.53
CA ALA A 308 44.89 15.40 -40.90
C ALA A 308 45.25 15.93 -42.30
N ALA A 309 46.33 16.71 -42.38
CA ALA A 309 46.84 17.22 -43.64
C ALA A 309 47.12 16.03 -44.59
N PRO A 310 46.68 16.07 -45.86
CA PRO A 310 46.90 14.98 -46.78
C PRO A 310 48.41 14.81 -47.03
N LEU A 311 48.89 13.59 -46.78
CA LEU A 311 50.25 13.16 -47.07
C LEU A 311 50.57 13.42 -48.54
N ALA A 312 51.65 14.16 -48.79
CA ALA A 312 52.15 14.47 -50.13
C ALA A 312 52.49 13.18 -50.92
N PRO A 313 52.28 13.15 -52.24
CA PRO A 313 52.60 11.98 -53.05
C PRO A 313 54.11 11.74 -53.09
N ASN A 314 54.49 10.52 -52.75
CA ASN A 314 55.85 10.01 -52.76
C ASN A 314 56.39 10.02 -54.20
N GLN A 315 57.26 10.97 -54.53
CA GLN A 315 58.13 10.90 -55.71
C GLN A 315 59.43 10.21 -55.30
N GLN A 316 59.70 9.03 -55.84
CA GLN A 316 60.97 8.68 -56.50
C GLN A 316 60.97 7.23 -57.02
N SER A 317 61.12 7.15 -58.34
CA SER A 317 61.45 6.00 -59.19
C SER A 317 62.90 5.53 -58.97
N PRO A 318 63.50 4.70 -59.85
CA PRO A 318 63.18 3.33 -60.27
C PRO A 318 64.35 2.38 -59.92
N ALA A 319 64.22 1.07 -60.17
CA ALA A 319 65.36 0.15 -60.11
C ALA A 319 65.29 -0.85 -61.30
N PRO A 320 66.45 -1.36 -61.74
CA PRO A 320 66.79 -1.65 -63.14
C PRO A 320 66.20 -2.94 -63.74
#